data_AF-A0A1I4MGV5-F1
#
_entry.id   AF-A0A1I4MGV5-F1
#
_cell.length_a   1.000
_cell.length_b   1.000
_cell.length_c   1.000
_cell.angle_alpha   90.00
_cell.angle_beta   90.00
_cell.angle_gamma   90.00
#
_symmetry.space_group_name_H-M   'P 1'
#
loop_
_entity.id
_entity.type
_entity.pdbx_description
1 polymer ?
#
loop_
_entity_poly.entity_id
_entity_poly.type
_entity_poly.pdbx_seq_one_letter_code
_entity_poly.pdbx_strand_id
1 'polypeptide(L)'
;MTGRRSHGRTRENIARAVRLGIPLRVGVVTGDEDQAAGARRDLEALGVERIGVDHVRPFGRGGQQDQVPDMAELCGRCGSGVAAIGPTGEVSPCVFSGWMGVGNVKHTPLAAILGGDAMARATTAVQGAAGRSAPCGPDDEECTPGFPGSSCSPRN
;
A
#
# COMPACT_ATOMS: atom_id res chain seq x y z
N MET A 1 -3.24 -8.46 24.11
CA MET A 1 -1.98 -9.02 23.55
C MET A 1 -1.82 -10.48 24.02
N THR A 2 -1.24 -11.38 23.21
CA THR A 2 -1.27 -12.85 23.48
C THR A 2 -0.35 -13.35 24.61
N GLY A 3 0.41 -12.48 25.28
CA GLY A 3 1.32 -12.83 26.38
C GLY A 3 2.55 -13.69 25.99
N ARG A 4 2.69 -14.04 24.71
CA ARG A 4 3.80 -14.86 24.21
C ARG A 4 5.08 -14.03 24.12
N ARG A 5 6.24 -14.64 24.39
CA ARG A 5 7.58 -14.06 24.19
C ARG A 5 7.96 -13.98 22.70
N SER A 6 7.12 -13.35 21.87
CA SER A 6 7.32 -13.24 20.42
C SER A 6 8.51 -12.35 20.06
N HIS A 7 8.69 -11.25 20.79
CA HIS A 7 9.78 -10.29 20.54
C HIS A 7 11.17 -10.97 20.55
N GLY A 8 11.50 -11.69 21.61
CA GLY A 8 12.79 -12.39 21.73
C GLY A 8 13.03 -13.38 20.59
N ARG A 9 12.00 -14.17 20.22
CA ARG A 9 12.09 -15.13 19.11
C ARG A 9 12.27 -14.45 17.76
N THR A 10 11.59 -13.34 17.51
CA THR A 10 11.77 -12.55 16.28
C THR A 10 13.20 -12.02 16.19
N ARG A 11 13.73 -11.46 17.29
CA ARG A 11 15.09 -10.94 17.37
C ARG A 11 16.15 -12.02 17.12
N GLU A 12 15.99 -13.19 17.73
CA GLU A 12 16.87 -14.37 17.50
C GLU A 12 16.87 -14.81 16.03
N ASN A 13 15.71 -14.83 15.39
CA ASN A 13 15.58 -15.20 13.98
C ASN A 13 16.23 -14.16 13.05
N ILE A 14 16.09 -12.87 13.35
CA ILE A 14 16.76 -11.78 12.62
C ILE A 14 18.28 -11.93 12.72
N ALA A 15 18.80 -12.09 13.93
CA ALA A 15 20.24 -12.29 14.16
C ALA A 15 20.79 -13.52 13.41
N ARG A 16 20.01 -14.60 13.38
CA ARG A 16 20.36 -15.81 12.61
C ARG A 16 20.37 -15.54 11.10
N ALA A 17 19.39 -14.82 10.56
CA ALA A 17 19.34 -14.49 9.14
C ALA A 17 20.55 -13.64 8.70
N VAL A 18 20.90 -12.63 9.51
CA VAL A 18 22.07 -11.78 9.26
C VAL A 18 23.36 -12.61 9.27
N ARG A 19 23.56 -13.47 10.28
CA ARG A 19 24.72 -14.36 10.34
C ARG A 19 24.86 -15.31 9.15
N LEU A 20 23.74 -15.70 8.55
CA LEU A 20 23.71 -16.56 7.36
C LEU A 20 23.88 -15.78 6.06
N GLY A 21 24.05 -14.45 6.11
CA GLY A 21 24.17 -13.60 4.93
C GLY A 21 22.87 -13.51 4.12
N ILE A 22 21.72 -13.79 4.73
CA ILE A 22 20.42 -13.72 4.05
C ILE A 22 20.00 -12.25 3.96
N PRO A 23 19.78 -11.69 2.75
CA PRO A 23 19.30 -10.31 2.60
C PRO A 23 17.96 -10.14 3.29
N LEU A 24 17.90 -9.23 4.26
CA LEU A 24 16.71 -9.01 5.09
C LEU A 24 16.20 -7.58 4.95
N ARG A 25 14.88 -7.45 4.84
CA ARG A 25 14.16 -6.19 5.05
C ARG A 25 13.26 -6.34 6.27
N VAL A 26 13.34 -5.40 7.19
CA VAL A 26 12.51 -5.37 8.40
C VAL A 26 11.55 -4.19 8.33
N GLY A 27 10.28 -4.45 8.65
CA GLY A 27 9.24 -3.44 8.81
C GLY A 27 8.89 -3.28 10.28
N VAL A 28 8.87 -2.04 10.76
CA VAL A 28 8.40 -1.66 12.09
C VAL A 28 7.07 -0.94 11.92
N VAL A 29 6.02 -1.40 12.61
CA VAL A 29 4.71 -0.75 12.58
C VAL A 29 4.45 -0.12 13.95
N THR A 30 4.44 1.20 14.02
CA THR A 30 4.15 1.94 15.25
C THR A 30 3.69 3.37 14.91
N GLY A 31 2.87 3.96 15.77
CA GLY A 31 2.50 5.38 15.72
C GLY A 31 3.35 6.27 16.65
N ASP A 32 4.34 5.68 17.33
CA ASP A 32 5.17 6.31 18.34
C ASP A 32 6.62 6.43 17.83
N GLU A 33 7.13 7.67 17.74
CA GLU A 33 8.44 7.98 17.17
C GLU A 33 9.60 7.46 18.03
N ASP A 34 9.47 7.49 19.35
CA ASP A 34 10.50 7.01 20.27
C ASP A 34 10.64 5.49 20.19
N GLN A 35 9.51 4.78 20.09
CA GLN A 35 9.48 3.35 19.84
C GLN A 35 10.06 3.02 18.46
N ALA A 36 9.75 3.80 17.43
CA ALA A 36 10.31 3.62 16.10
C ALA A 36 11.84 3.78 16.11
N ALA A 37 12.34 4.84 16.75
CA ALA A 37 13.77 5.11 16.87
C ALA A 37 14.49 4.02 17.69
N GLY A 38 13.88 3.57 18.79
CA GLY A 38 14.40 2.47 19.61
C GLY A 38 14.50 1.15 18.83
N ALA A 39 13.43 0.78 18.12
CA ALA A 39 13.41 -0.42 17.29
C ALA A 39 14.43 -0.35 16.15
N ARG A 40 14.58 0.82 15.52
CA ARG A 40 15.58 1.03 14.46
C ARG A 40 17.00 0.78 14.98
N ARG A 41 17.36 1.38 16.12
CA ARG A 41 18.67 1.17 16.75
C ARG A 41 18.95 -0.29 17.10
N ASP A 42 17.98 -1.01 17.66
CA ASP A 42 18.15 -2.44 17.97
C ASP A 42 18.38 -3.28 16.71
N LEU A 43 17.61 -3.01 15.64
CA LEU A 43 17.75 -3.72 14.36
C LEU A 43 19.08 -3.42 13.65
N GLU A 44 19.54 -2.16 13.69
CA GLU A 44 20.85 -1.77 13.16
C GLU A 44 21.99 -2.45 13.92
N ALA A 45 21.88 -2.55 15.25
CA ALA A 45 22.86 -3.26 16.07
C ALA A 45 22.91 -4.78 15.77
N LEU A 46 21.86 -5.35 15.19
CA LEU A 46 21.83 -6.73 14.70
C LEU A 46 22.41 -6.89 13.29
N GLY A 47 22.76 -5.80 12.60
CA GLY A 47 23.28 -5.80 11.24
C GLY A 47 22.21 -5.75 10.15
N VAL A 48 21.00 -5.26 10.46
CA VAL A 48 19.95 -5.06 9.45
C VAL A 48 20.16 -3.72 8.74
N GLU A 49 20.24 -3.74 7.41
CA GLU A 49 20.47 -2.54 6.60
C GLU A 49 19.19 -1.89 6.08
N ARG A 50 18.16 -2.70 5.77
CA ARG A 50 16.92 -2.24 5.12
C ARG A 50 15.76 -2.23 6.10
N ILE A 51 15.58 -1.10 6.77
CA ILE A 51 14.54 -0.91 7.79
C ILE A 51 13.54 0.12 7.30
N GLY A 52 12.26 -0.24 7.29
CA GLY A 52 11.15 0.68 7.03
C GLY A 52 10.27 0.83 8.27
N VAL A 53 9.80 2.05 8.53
CA VAL A 53 8.77 2.32 9.53
C VAL A 53 7.47 2.64 8.78
N ASP A 54 6.37 2.04 9.23
CA ASP A 54 5.02 2.36 8.75
C ASP A 54 4.10 2.53 9.96
N HIS A 55 2.90 3.05 9.72
CA HIS A 55 1.86 3.22 10.73
C HIS A 55 0.80 2.13 10.59
N VAL A 56 -0.06 2.02 11.61
CA VAL A 56 -1.23 1.14 11.52
C VAL A 56 -2.21 1.73 10.52
N ARG A 57 -2.54 0.98 9.48
CA ARG A 57 -3.55 1.37 8.50
C ARG A 57 -4.94 0.90 8.95
N PRO A 58 -6.01 1.65 8.69
CA PRO A 58 -7.36 1.38 9.22
C PRO A 58 -8.10 0.27 8.44
N PHE A 59 -7.42 -0.85 8.15
CA PHE A 59 -7.96 -1.97 7.38
C PHE A 59 -7.93 -3.27 8.19
N GLY A 60 -8.95 -4.10 8.00
CA GLY A 60 -9.11 -5.36 8.75
C GLY A 60 -9.14 -5.10 10.26
N ARG A 61 -8.27 -5.78 11.02
CA ARG A 61 -8.18 -5.59 12.48
C ARG A 61 -7.50 -4.28 12.91
N GLY A 62 -6.93 -3.52 11.96
CA GLY A 62 -6.37 -2.20 12.22
C GLY A 62 -7.39 -1.06 12.15
N GLY A 63 -8.57 -1.31 11.57
CA GLY A 63 -9.69 -0.36 11.54
C GLY A 63 -10.64 -0.54 12.73
N GLN A 64 -11.69 0.28 12.78
CA GLN A 64 -12.79 0.08 13.74
C GLN A 64 -13.61 -1.15 13.35
N GLN A 65 -14.05 -1.93 14.35
CA GLN A 65 -14.91 -3.08 14.09
C GLN A 65 -16.22 -2.62 13.46
N ASP A 66 -16.73 -3.41 12.52
CA ASP A 66 -18.00 -3.20 11.80
C ASP A 66 -18.09 -1.93 10.94
N GLN A 67 -16.98 -1.21 10.76
CA GLN A 67 -16.89 -0.11 9.82
C GLN A 67 -16.57 -0.63 8.42
N VAL A 68 -17.31 -0.14 7.41
CA VAL A 68 -16.98 -0.37 6.01
C VAL A 68 -15.63 0.30 5.71
N PRO A 69 -14.66 -0.42 5.10
CA PRO A 69 -13.37 0.16 4.76
C PRO A 69 -13.51 1.41 3.88
N ASP A 70 -12.89 2.51 4.30
CA ASP A 70 -12.86 3.74 3.51
C ASP A 70 -11.78 3.65 2.42
N MET A 71 -12.18 3.85 1.17
CA MET A 71 -11.25 3.87 0.05
C MET A 71 -10.32 5.09 0.07
N ALA A 72 -10.69 6.19 0.73
CA ALA A 72 -9.84 7.37 0.87
C ALA A 72 -8.55 7.10 1.66
N GLU A 73 -8.58 6.09 2.54
CA GLU A 73 -7.43 5.63 3.35
C GLU A 73 -6.44 4.75 2.54
N LEU A 74 -6.75 4.44 1.28
CA LEU A 74 -5.85 3.68 0.40
C LEU A 74 -4.80 4.60 -0.23
N CYS A 75 -3.64 4.03 -0.59
CA CYS A 75 -2.53 4.81 -1.15
C CYS A 75 -2.75 5.32 -2.60
N GLY A 76 -3.89 4.98 -3.22
CA GLY A 76 -4.24 5.37 -4.59
C GLY A 76 -3.54 4.57 -5.71
N ARG A 77 -2.76 3.53 -5.38
CA ARG A 77 -2.03 2.69 -6.37
C ARG A 77 -2.53 1.25 -6.45
N CYS A 78 -3.66 0.94 -5.81
CA CYS A 78 -4.25 -0.40 -5.83
C CYS A 78 -4.62 -0.75 -7.28
N GLY A 79 -4.30 -1.97 -7.73
CA GLY A 79 -4.52 -2.42 -9.11
C GLY A 79 -3.51 -1.89 -10.13
N SER A 80 -2.60 -0.98 -9.75
CA SER A 80 -1.56 -0.43 -10.63
C SER A 80 -0.24 -1.16 -10.43
N GLY A 81 0.02 -2.17 -11.27
CA GLY A 81 1.24 -3.00 -11.17
C GLY A 81 1.27 -3.92 -9.94
N VAL A 82 0.16 -4.04 -9.22
CA VAL A 82 0.00 -4.87 -8.03
C VAL A 82 -1.40 -5.47 -8.01
N ALA A 83 -1.51 -6.69 -7.47
CA ALA A 83 -2.77 -7.34 -7.12
C ALA A 83 -2.49 -8.29 -5.94
N ALA A 84 -3.53 -8.68 -5.21
CA ALA A 84 -3.44 -9.72 -4.20
C ALA A 84 -4.33 -10.90 -4.56
N ILE A 85 -3.87 -12.11 -4.21
CA ILE A 85 -4.64 -13.35 -4.36
C ILE A 85 -4.83 -13.93 -2.95
N GLY A 86 -6.08 -14.02 -2.51
CA GLY A 86 -6.45 -14.59 -1.23
C GLY A 86 -6.32 -16.12 -1.22
N PRO A 87 -6.38 -16.75 -0.03
CA PRO A 87 -6.23 -18.20 0.12
C PRO A 87 -7.34 -19.00 -0.59
N THR A 88 -8.49 -18.38 -0.88
CA THR A 88 -9.61 -18.98 -1.62
C THR A 88 -9.49 -18.81 -3.14
N GLY A 89 -8.47 -18.10 -3.63
CA GLY A 89 -8.27 -17.76 -5.04
C GLY A 89 -8.89 -16.43 -5.47
N GLU A 90 -9.61 -15.74 -4.59
CA GLU A 90 -10.17 -14.41 -4.85
C GLU A 90 -9.06 -13.40 -5.09
N VAL A 91 -9.20 -12.58 -6.14
CA VAL A 91 -8.26 -11.55 -6.53
C VAL A 91 -8.80 -10.20 -6.10
N SER A 92 -7.93 -9.36 -5.52
CA SER A 92 -8.23 -7.96 -5.20
C SER A 92 -7.15 -7.02 -5.77
N PRO A 93 -7.43 -5.71 -5.92
CA PRO A 93 -6.46 -4.74 -6.43
C PRO A 93 -5.17 -4.63 -5.60
N CYS A 94 -5.22 -4.91 -4.30
CA CYS A 94 -4.04 -5.05 -3.43
C CYS A 94 -4.41 -5.74 -2.10
N VAL A 95 -3.42 -6.01 -1.25
CA VAL A 95 -3.62 -6.62 0.07
C VAL A 95 -4.48 -5.79 1.03
N PHE A 96 -4.51 -4.47 0.85
CA PHE A 96 -5.34 -3.56 1.62
C PHE A 96 -6.71 -3.31 1.01
N SER A 97 -7.06 -3.94 -0.11
CA SER A 97 -8.39 -3.82 -0.74
C SER A 97 -9.07 -5.17 -0.88
N GLY A 98 -8.83 -6.07 0.08
CA GLY A 98 -9.34 -7.46 0.04
C GLY A 98 -10.87 -7.58 -0.05
N TRP A 99 -11.62 -6.55 0.34
CA TRP A 99 -13.08 -6.51 0.18
C TRP A 99 -13.53 -6.20 -1.27
N MET A 100 -12.61 -5.73 -2.13
CA MET A 100 -12.87 -5.39 -3.53
C MET A 100 -12.53 -6.58 -4.43
N GLY A 101 -13.28 -7.68 -4.31
CA GLY A 101 -13.08 -8.85 -5.18
C GLY A 101 -13.28 -8.49 -6.66
N VAL A 102 -12.28 -8.77 -7.50
CA VAL A 102 -12.30 -8.50 -8.95
C VAL A 102 -12.29 -9.76 -9.82
N GLY A 103 -12.26 -10.94 -9.20
CA GLY A 103 -12.29 -12.23 -9.88
C GLY A 103 -11.75 -13.36 -9.02
N ASN A 104 -11.70 -14.58 -9.55
CA ASN A 104 -11.10 -15.73 -8.86
C ASN A 104 -10.26 -16.58 -9.82
N VAL A 105 -9.00 -16.82 -9.47
CA VAL A 105 -8.04 -17.57 -10.32
C VAL A 105 -8.39 -19.03 -10.51
N LYS A 106 -9.30 -19.58 -9.70
CA LYS A 106 -9.82 -20.95 -9.86
C LYS A 106 -10.77 -21.11 -11.04
N HIS A 107 -11.33 -20.00 -11.53
CA HIS A 107 -12.38 -20.01 -12.56
C HIS A 107 -11.99 -19.17 -13.78
N THR A 108 -11.12 -18.18 -13.61
CA THR A 108 -10.73 -17.24 -14.66
C THR A 108 -9.21 -17.13 -14.74
N PRO A 109 -8.58 -17.17 -15.93
CA PRO A 109 -7.14 -16.95 -16.06
C PRO A 109 -6.72 -15.61 -15.44
N LEU A 110 -5.62 -15.61 -14.69
CA LEU A 110 -5.16 -14.41 -13.97
C LEU A 110 -4.99 -13.19 -14.90
N ALA A 111 -4.42 -13.39 -16.09
CA ALA A 111 -4.26 -12.32 -17.07
C ALA A 111 -5.60 -11.66 -17.46
N ALA A 112 -6.67 -12.44 -17.60
CA ALA A 112 -8.00 -11.93 -17.92
C ALA A 112 -8.64 -11.19 -16.73
N ILE A 113 -8.33 -11.58 -15.49
CA ILE A 113 -8.76 -10.85 -14.28
C ILE A 113 -8.04 -9.50 -14.20
N LEU A 114 -6.71 -9.51 -14.36
CA LEU A 114 -5.87 -8.31 -14.24
C LEU A 114 -6.16 -7.29 -15.34
N GLY A 115 -6.42 -7.76 -16.57
CA GLY A 115 -6.81 -6.91 -17.70
C GLY A 115 -8.32 -6.66 -17.83
N GLY A 116 -9.13 -7.17 -16.90
CA GLY A 116 -10.59 -7.13 -17.00
C GLY A 116 -11.20 -5.86 -16.41
N ASP A 117 -12.44 -5.56 -16.82
CA ASP A 117 -13.14 -4.33 -16.42
C ASP A 117 -13.32 -4.19 -14.91
N ALA A 118 -13.43 -5.31 -14.19
CA ALA A 118 -13.56 -5.29 -12.72
C ALA A 118 -12.31 -4.68 -12.06
N MET A 119 -11.11 -5.06 -12.53
CA MET A 119 -9.85 -4.49 -12.03
C MET A 119 -9.73 -3.00 -12.42
N ALA A 120 -10.10 -2.65 -13.65
CA ALA A 120 -10.07 -1.26 -14.11
C ALA A 120 -10.99 -0.37 -13.27
N ARG A 121 -12.26 -0.78 -13.07
CA ARG A 121 -13.22 -0.03 -12.25
C ARG A 121 -12.74 0.13 -10.80
N ALA A 122 -12.21 -0.94 -10.22
CA ALA A 122 -11.69 -0.87 -8.86
C ALA A 122 -10.50 0.08 -8.74
N THR A 123 -9.59 0.06 -9.72
CA THR A 123 -8.42 0.97 -9.78
C THR A 123 -8.87 2.43 -9.87
N THR A 124 -9.79 2.74 -10.80
CA THR A 124 -10.33 4.11 -10.96
C THR A 124 -11.05 4.59 -9.71
N ALA A 125 -11.86 3.73 -9.07
CA ALA A 125 -12.56 4.08 -7.84
C ALA A 125 -11.58 4.42 -6.71
N VAL A 126 -10.52 3.63 -6.54
CA VAL A 126 -9.49 3.89 -5.52
C VAL A 126 -8.70 5.17 -5.82
N GLN A 127 -8.35 5.43 -7.07
CA GLN A 127 -7.65 6.66 -7.46
C GLN A 127 -8.50 7.89 -7.14
N GLY A 128 -9.77 7.89 -7.56
CA GLY A 128 -10.71 8.98 -7.27
C GLY A 128 -10.93 9.21 -5.78
N ALA A 129 -11.10 8.14 -4.99
CA ALA A 129 -11.31 8.24 -3.55
C ALA A 129 -10.07 8.73 -2.78
N ALA A 130 -8.87 8.31 -3.19
CA ALA A 130 -7.62 8.69 -2.53
C ALA A 130 -7.19 10.15 -2.82
N GLY A 131 -8.04 10.96 -3.45
CA GLY A 131 -7.68 12.32 -3.87
C GLY A 131 -6.55 12.35 -4.88
N ARG A 132 -6.21 11.20 -5.49
CA ARG A 132 -5.53 11.15 -6.78
C ARG A 132 -6.60 11.42 -7.82
N SER A 133 -7.13 12.65 -7.79
CA SER A 133 -7.73 13.28 -8.97
C SER A 133 -6.86 12.90 -10.16
N ALA A 134 -7.48 12.62 -11.30
CA ALA A 134 -6.83 12.27 -12.55
C ALA A 134 -5.46 12.94 -12.66
N PRO A 135 -4.40 12.27 -13.18
CA PRO A 135 -3.17 12.98 -13.50
C PRO A 135 -3.61 14.24 -14.21
N CYS A 136 -3.22 15.40 -13.68
CA CYS A 136 -3.39 16.68 -14.34
C CYS A 136 -3.01 16.45 -15.79
N GLY A 137 -4.05 16.26 -16.60
CA GLY A 137 -3.88 15.80 -17.96
C GLY A 137 -3.46 17.03 -18.74
N PRO A 138 -2.70 16.89 -19.82
CA PRO A 138 -2.58 18.00 -20.77
C PRO A 138 -3.94 18.49 -21.30
N ASP A 139 -5.02 17.73 -21.04
CA ASP A 139 -6.40 18.02 -21.42
C ASP A 139 -7.23 18.73 -20.31
N ASP A 140 -6.67 18.98 -19.12
CA ASP A 140 -7.30 19.85 -18.13
C ASP A 140 -7.06 21.31 -18.53
N GLU A 141 -8.13 22.02 -18.89
CA GLU A 141 -8.06 23.43 -19.35
C GLU A 141 -7.35 24.34 -18.33
N GLU A 142 -7.38 23.98 -17.05
CA GLU A 142 -6.75 24.70 -15.94
C GLU A 142 -5.20 24.64 -15.96
N CYS A 143 -4.62 23.66 -16.66
CA CYS A 143 -3.17 23.49 -16.82
C CYS A 143 -2.66 23.84 -18.22
N THR A 144 -3.51 24.42 -19.09
CA THR A 144 -3.09 24.89 -20.41
C THR A 144 -2.31 26.20 -20.27
N PRO A 145 -1.14 26.37 -20.90
CA PRO A 145 -0.44 27.65 -20.93
C PRO A 145 -1.38 28.75 -21.44
N GLY A 146 -1.75 29.69 -20.56
CA GLY A 146 -2.73 30.75 -20.86
C GLY A 146 -4.02 30.74 -20.03
N PHE A 147 -4.17 29.82 -19.07
CA PHE A 147 -5.31 29.81 -18.14
C PHE A 147 -4.91 30.14 -16.67
N PRO A 148 -5.71 30.95 -15.95
CA PRO A 148 -6.72 31.86 -16.48
C PRO A 148 -6.05 32.95 -17.33
N GLY A 149 -6.79 33.48 -18.31
CA GLY A 149 -6.26 34.46 -19.27
C GLY A 149 -5.61 35.68 -18.61
N SER A 150 -4.28 35.70 -18.53
CA SER A 150 -3.53 36.88 -18.08
C SER A 150 -3.46 37.93 -19.18
N SER A 151 -3.52 39.21 -18.85
CA SER A 151 -3.48 40.32 -19.83
C SER A 151 -2.09 40.55 -20.46
N CYS A 152 -1.12 39.68 -20.21
CA CYS A 152 0.25 39.80 -20.69
C CYS A 152 0.47 38.96 -21.97
N SER A 153 1.15 39.56 -22.94
CA SER A 153 1.65 38.93 -24.17
C SER A 153 3.10 38.45 -23.97
N PRO A 154 3.58 37.44 -24.73
CA PRO A 154 2.92 36.77 -25.84
C PRO A 154 2.05 35.59 -25.38
N ARG A 155 0.91 35.43 -26.05
CA ARG A 155 0.05 34.24 -25.94
C ARG A 155 0.39 33.33 -27.12
N ASN A 156 0.36 32.01 -26.92
CA ASN A 156 0.49 31.02 -28.00
C ASN A 156 -0.57 31.22 -29.08
#